data_AF-A0A498E8A8-F1
#
_entry.id   AF-A0A498E8A8-F1
#
_cell.length_a   1.000
_cell.length_b   1.000
_cell.length_c   1.000
_cell.angle_alpha   90.00
_cell.angle_beta   90.00
_cell.angle_gamma   90.00
#
_symmetry.space_group_name_H-M   'P 1'
#
loop_
_entity.id
_entity.type
_entity.pdbx_description
1 polymer ?
#
loop_
_entity_poly.entity_id
_entity_poly.type
_entity_poly.pdbx_seq_one_letter_code
_entity_poly.pdbx_strand_id
1 'polypeptide(L)'
;MTDMPQPYTDADIRAEAARQHALSLDDPDFMGIGERMNDTEIPSFTTEDEPGLVEGTTWDALSREDFDAAQRAIDDLLAGAADVSRWAVDLGADGLEPVDGQLTADTGDGPLFRIHIAVRPDMPEDVRTALLEGLGMEIAKYL
;
A
#
# COMPACT_ATOMS: atom_id res chain seq x y z
N MET A 1 6.78 41.51 -15.82
CA MET A 1 6.18 40.23 -16.22
C MET A 1 4.82 40.17 -15.57
N THR A 2 3.77 40.19 -16.37
CA THR A 2 2.39 39.98 -15.90
C THR A 2 2.23 38.50 -15.63
N ASP A 3 1.97 38.15 -14.37
CA ASP A 3 1.64 36.78 -13.98
C ASP A 3 0.25 36.48 -14.57
N MET A 4 0.20 35.63 -15.61
CA MET A 4 -1.08 35.20 -16.14
C MET A 4 -1.67 34.16 -15.19
N PRO A 5 -2.98 34.25 -14.86
CA PRO A 5 -3.60 33.24 -14.02
C PRO A 5 -3.44 31.87 -14.66
N GLN A 6 -3.05 30.88 -13.85
CA GLN A 6 -2.88 29.52 -14.33
C GLN A 6 -4.23 28.98 -14.83
N PRO A 7 -4.28 28.26 -15.96
CA PRO A 7 -5.53 27.79 -16.55
C PRO A 7 -6.16 26.59 -15.83
N TYR A 8 -5.63 26.21 -14.65
CA TYR A 8 -6.04 25.05 -13.87
C TYR A 8 -5.94 25.35 -12.37
N THR A 9 -6.69 24.58 -11.58
CA THR A 9 -6.72 24.64 -10.12
C THR A 9 -5.91 23.51 -9.49
N ASP A 10 -5.55 23.64 -8.21
CA ASP A 10 -4.93 22.55 -7.45
C ASP A 10 -5.81 21.29 -7.42
N ALA A 11 -7.14 21.45 -7.42
CA ALA A 11 -8.08 20.34 -7.49
C ALA A 11 -7.97 19.57 -8.82
N ASP A 12 -7.73 20.28 -9.93
CA ASP A 12 -7.52 19.64 -11.24
C ASP A 12 -6.21 18.83 -11.24
N ILE A 13 -5.14 19.37 -10.65
CA ILE A 13 -3.85 18.67 -10.52
C ILE A 13 -3.99 17.41 -9.66
N ARG A 14 -4.65 17.50 -8.49
CA ARG A 14 -4.88 16.37 -7.59
C ARG A 14 -5.74 15.29 -8.27
N ALA A 15 -6.80 15.69 -8.98
CA ALA A 15 -7.64 14.76 -9.71
C ALA A 15 -6.88 14.01 -10.82
N GLU A 16 -6.05 14.71 -11.59
CA GLU A 16 -5.24 14.09 -12.63
C GLU A 16 -4.14 13.20 -12.04
N ALA A 17 -3.46 13.63 -10.98
CA ALA A 17 -2.48 12.81 -10.28
C ALA A 17 -3.09 11.51 -9.73
N ALA A 18 -4.30 11.58 -9.16
CA ALA A 18 -5.03 10.40 -8.71
C ALA A 18 -5.32 9.43 -9.86
N ARG A 19 -5.76 9.95 -11.02
CA ARG A 19 -6.03 9.14 -12.21
C ARG A 19 -4.76 8.46 -12.73
N GLN A 20 -3.62 9.16 -12.75
CA GLN A 20 -2.34 8.62 -13.19
C GLN A 20 -1.80 7.56 -12.23
N HIS A 21 -1.94 7.79 -10.91
CA HIS A 21 -1.57 6.82 -9.89
C HIS A 21 -2.43 5.54 -10.00
N ALA A 22 -3.75 5.67 -10.20
CA ALA A 22 -4.64 4.53 -10.42
C ALA A 22 -4.24 3.73 -11.67
N LEU A 23 -4.01 4.40 -12.80
CA LEU A 23 -3.57 3.72 -14.03
C LEU A 23 -2.20 3.03 -13.88
N SER A 24 -1.30 3.59 -13.09
CA SER A 24 0.00 2.97 -12.82
C SER A 24 -0.13 1.66 -12.01
N LEU A 25 -1.26 1.47 -11.32
CA LEU A 25 -1.59 0.28 -10.55
C LEU A 25 -2.51 -0.70 -11.32
N ASP A 26 -3.27 -0.20 -12.30
CA ASP A 26 -4.24 -0.96 -13.09
C ASP A 26 -3.59 -1.73 -14.27
N ASP A 27 -2.35 -1.39 -14.65
CA ASP A 27 -1.64 -2.01 -15.78
C ASP A 27 -0.24 -2.59 -15.46
N PRO A 28 -0.10 -3.49 -14.46
CA PRO A 28 0.73 -4.66 -14.65
C PRO A 28 0.02 -5.55 -15.68
N ASP A 29 0.39 -5.51 -16.96
CA ASP A 29 0.02 -6.67 -17.77
C ASP A 29 0.65 -7.91 -17.11
N PHE A 30 -0.03 -9.07 -17.21
CA PHE A 30 0.44 -10.30 -16.56
C PHE A 30 1.94 -10.52 -16.85
N MET A 31 2.38 -10.27 -18.08
CA MET A 31 3.79 -10.32 -18.47
C MET A 31 4.69 -9.35 -17.68
N GLY A 32 4.29 -8.09 -17.51
CA GLY A 32 5.00 -7.07 -16.75
C GLY A 32 5.08 -7.35 -15.24
N ILE A 33 4.14 -8.10 -14.66
CA ILE A 33 4.31 -8.64 -13.29
C ILE A 33 5.52 -9.58 -13.27
N GLY A 34 5.57 -10.54 -14.19
CA GLY A 34 6.67 -11.51 -14.26
C GLY A 34 8.01 -10.83 -14.55
N GLU A 35 8.04 -9.85 -15.44
CA GLU A 35 9.25 -9.07 -15.72
C GLU A 35 9.77 -8.33 -14.48
N ARG A 36 8.88 -7.78 -13.64
CA ARG A 36 9.26 -7.10 -12.39
C ARG A 36 9.60 -8.06 -11.26
N MET A 37 9.12 -9.30 -11.30
CA MET A 37 9.49 -10.34 -10.35
C MET A 37 10.91 -10.88 -10.58
N ASN A 38 11.39 -10.87 -11.83
CA ASN A 38 12.74 -11.35 -12.16
C ASN A 38 13.81 -10.60 -11.37
N ASP A 39 14.84 -11.32 -10.92
CA ASP A 39 15.96 -10.80 -10.12
C ASP A 39 15.56 -10.18 -8.77
N THR A 40 14.27 -10.25 -8.38
CA THR A 40 13.80 -9.75 -7.08
C THR A 40 13.85 -10.88 -6.05
N GLU A 41 14.49 -10.62 -4.92
CA GLU A 41 14.56 -11.57 -3.80
C GLU A 41 13.18 -11.82 -3.20
N ILE A 42 12.91 -13.07 -2.84
CA ILE A 42 11.71 -13.44 -2.09
C ILE A 42 11.95 -13.07 -0.62
N PRO A 43 11.12 -12.20 0.00
CA PRO A 43 11.40 -11.69 1.35
C PRO A 43 11.54 -12.74 2.45
N SER A 44 10.91 -13.92 2.31
CA SER A 44 11.06 -15.01 3.27
C SER A 44 12.40 -15.75 3.16
N PHE A 45 13.20 -15.48 2.13
CA PHE A 45 14.50 -16.08 1.87
C PHE A 45 15.66 -15.13 2.16
N THR A 46 15.42 -14.01 2.85
CA THR A 46 16.46 -13.03 3.20
C THR A 46 17.03 -13.23 4.62
N THR A 47 16.70 -14.33 5.30
CA THR A 47 17.21 -14.66 6.65
C THR A 47 17.61 -16.14 6.72
N GLU A 48 18.81 -16.42 7.21
CA GLU A 48 19.51 -17.74 7.23
C GLU A 48 18.80 -18.89 8.01
N ASP A 49 17.59 -18.71 8.56
CA ASP A 49 17.10 -19.55 9.66
C ASP A 49 16.24 -20.78 9.26
N GLU A 50 15.90 -20.99 7.99
CA GLU A 50 15.11 -22.15 7.55
C GLU A 50 15.93 -23.23 6.79
N PRO A 51 16.06 -24.46 7.32
CA PRO A 51 16.81 -25.54 6.66
C PRO A 51 16.13 -25.98 5.35
N GLY A 52 16.81 -25.77 4.22
CA GLY A 52 16.37 -26.24 2.89
C GLY A 52 16.07 -25.11 1.90
N LEU A 53 16.13 -23.86 2.34
CA LEU A 53 15.93 -22.68 1.52
C LEU A 53 17.29 -21.95 1.34
N VAL A 54 17.60 -21.50 0.12
CA VAL A 54 18.86 -20.78 -0.15
C VAL A 54 18.62 -19.30 0.12
N GLU A 55 19.42 -18.70 0.99
CA GLU A 55 19.37 -17.26 1.23
C GLU A 55 19.56 -16.48 -0.09
N GLY A 56 18.79 -15.41 -0.27
CA GLY A 56 18.81 -14.61 -1.49
C GLY A 56 18.14 -15.29 -2.70
N THR A 57 17.27 -16.28 -2.47
CA THR A 57 16.46 -16.86 -3.55
C THR A 57 15.60 -15.77 -4.18
N THR A 58 15.75 -15.60 -5.50
CA THR A 58 14.93 -14.71 -6.32
C THR A 58 13.72 -15.44 -6.88
N TRP A 59 12.70 -14.71 -7.29
CA TRP A 59 11.49 -15.33 -7.87
C TRP A 59 11.81 -16.18 -9.10
N ASP A 60 12.72 -15.73 -9.97
CA ASP A 60 13.10 -16.45 -11.20
C ASP A 60 13.95 -17.71 -10.96
N ALA A 61 14.44 -17.92 -9.73
CA ALA A 61 15.09 -19.16 -9.32
C ALA A 61 14.10 -20.29 -9.01
N LEU A 62 12.79 -19.98 -8.90
CA LEU A 62 11.74 -20.97 -8.70
C LEU A 62 11.55 -21.85 -9.95
N SER A 63 10.84 -22.97 -9.77
CA SER A 63 10.37 -23.73 -10.93
C SER A 63 9.41 -22.86 -11.75
N ARG A 64 9.33 -23.08 -13.06
CA ARG A 64 8.37 -22.36 -13.91
C ARG A 64 6.93 -22.48 -13.42
N GLU A 65 6.55 -23.64 -12.89
CA GLU A 65 5.22 -23.87 -12.34
C GLU A 65 4.97 -23.01 -11.11
N ASP A 66 5.93 -22.95 -10.18
CA ASP A 66 5.83 -22.14 -8.96
C ASP A 66 5.86 -20.63 -9.27
N PHE A 67 6.69 -20.22 -10.23
CA PHE A 67 6.75 -18.84 -10.71
C PHE A 67 5.42 -18.40 -11.33
N ASP A 68 4.88 -19.19 -12.28
CA ASP A 68 3.59 -18.90 -12.93
C ASP A 68 2.44 -18.87 -11.91
N ALA A 69 2.50 -19.71 -10.86
CA ALA A 69 1.52 -19.70 -9.77
C ALA A 69 1.63 -18.44 -8.90
N ALA A 70 2.85 -18.04 -8.51
CA ALA A 70 3.09 -16.82 -7.75
C ALA A 70 2.66 -15.57 -8.52
N GLN A 71 2.98 -15.51 -9.81
CA GLN A 71 2.60 -14.41 -10.70
C GLN A 71 1.08 -14.24 -10.79
N ARG A 72 0.32 -15.34 -10.92
CA ARG A 72 -1.16 -15.30 -10.88
C ARG A 72 -1.70 -14.85 -9.52
N ALA A 73 -1.12 -15.34 -8.42
CA ALA A 73 -1.55 -14.92 -7.10
C ALA A 73 -1.30 -13.42 -6.86
N ILE A 74 -0.20 -12.88 -7.38
CA ILE A 74 0.09 -11.43 -7.33
C ILE A 74 -0.90 -10.66 -8.21
N ASP A 75 -1.17 -11.13 -9.42
CA ASP A 75 -2.18 -10.54 -10.32
C ASP A 75 -3.56 -10.47 -9.66
N ASP A 76 -4.02 -11.57 -9.05
CA ASP A 76 -5.29 -11.63 -8.32
C ASP A 76 -5.34 -10.64 -7.14
N LEU A 77 -4.23 -10.49 -6.41
CA LEU A 77 -4.12 -9.51 -5.31
C LEU A 77 -4.20 -8.07 -5.82
N LEU A 78 -3.54 -7.76 -6.94
CA LEU A 78 -3.55 -6.43 -7.55
C LEU A 78 -4.94 -6.10 -8.11
N ALA A 79 -5.56 -7.02 -8.84
CA ALA A 79 -6.91 -6.86 -9.37
C ALA A 79 -7.98 -6.70 -8.27
N GLY A 80 -7.76 -7.31 -7.10
CA GLY A 80 -8.64 -7.19 -5.93
C GLY A 80 -8.41 -5.95 -5.06
N ALA A 81 -7.32 -5.20 -5.28
CA ALA A 81 -6.98 -4.05 -4.45
C ALA A 81 -7.95 -2.88 -4.70
N ALA A 82 -8.33 -2.18 -3.62
CA ALA A 82 -9.15 -0.99 -3.74
C ALA A 82 -8.33 0.17 -4.34
N ASP A 83 -8.90 0.88 -5.33
CA ASP A 83 -8.31 2.12 -5.82
C ASP A 83 -8.41 3.22 -4.77
N VAL A 84 -7.31 3.44 -4.06
CA VAL A 84 -7.13 4.50 -3.07
C VAL A 84 -6.29 5.66 -3.59
N SER A 85 -6.08 5.76 -4.89
CA SER A 85 -5.13 6.69 -5.51
C SER A 85 -5.43 8.15 -5.19
N ARG A 86 -6.71 8.53 -5.19
CA ARG A 86 -7.12 9.88 -4.77
C ARG A 86 -6.76 10.16 -3.32
N TRP A 87 -7.02 9.21 -2.43
CA TRP A 87 -6.70 9.36 -1.02
C TRP A 87 -5.19 9.50 -0.82
N ALA A 88 -4.39 8.64 -1.46
CA ALA A 88 -2.93 8.70 -1.39
C ALA A 88 -2.38 10.06 -1.88
N VAL A 89 -2.90 10.58 -3.01
CA VAL A 89 -2.51 11.88 -3.56
C VAL A 89 -2.92 13.03 -2.62
N ASP A 90 -4.15 13.01 -2.11
CA ASP A 90 -4.64 14.05 -1.20
C ASP A 90 -3.81 14.08 0.10
N LEU A 91 -3.48 12.91 0.67
CA LEU A 91 -2.62 12.81 1.86
C LEU A 91 -1.23 13.40 1.62
N GLY A 92 -0.57 13.03 0.52
CA GLY A 92 0.75 13.55 0.18
C GLY A 92 0.74 15.05 -0.11
N ALA A 93 -0.30 15.55 -0.79
CA ALA A 93 -0.47 16.97 -1.07
C ALA A 93 -0.70 17.80 0.21
N ASP A 94 -1.27 17.19 1.24
CA ASP A 94 -1.47 17.81 2.56
C ASP A 94 -0.26 17.61 3.50
N GLY A 95 0.80 16.93 3.04
CA GLY A 95 2.03 16.68 3.81
C GLY A 95 1.83 15.68 4.96
N LEU A 96 0.90 14.75 4.80
CA LEU A 96 0.61 13.69 5.76
C LEU A 96 1.35 12.40 5.38
N GLU A 97 1.81 11.67 6.39
CA GLU A 97 2.48 10.38 6.26
C GLU A 97 1.65 9.29 6.93
N PRO A 98 1.51 8.10 6.32
CA PRO A 98 0.87 6.96 6.96
C PRO A 98 1.52 6.63 8.31
N VAL A 99 0.71 6.29 9.29
CA VAL A 99 1.18 5.73 10.57
C VAL A 99 1.31 4.21 10.40
N ASP A 100 2.43 3.64 10.87
CA ASP A 100 2.67 2.18 10.81
C ASP A 100 1.63 1.35 11.60
N GLY A 101 0.88 2.00 12.50
CA GLY A 101 -0.22 1.42 13.26
C GLY A 101 -1.57 1.50 12.53
N GLN A 102 -2.30 0.37 12.55
CA GLN A 102 -3.67 0.26 12.05
C GLN A 102 -4.61 -0.17 13.19
N LEU A 103 -5.85 0.30 13.15
CA LEU A 103 -6.93 -0.26 13.99
C LEU A 103 -7.69 -1.28 13.16
N THR A 104 -7.81 -2.50 13.65
CA THR A 104 -8.57 -3.57 13.01
C THR A 104 -9.59 -4.10 14.00
N ALA A 105 -10.84 -4.27 13.56
CA ALA A 105 -11.83 -5.04 14.29
C ALA A 105 -12.04 -6.37 13.56
N ASP A 106 -11.78 -7.46 14.25
CA ASP A 106 -11.87 -8.81 13.71
C ASP A 106 -13.17 -9.51 14.11
N THR A 107 -13.59 -10.43 13.27
CA THR A 107 -14.65 -11.42 13.51
C THR A 107 -14.05 -12.83 13.43
N GLY A 108 -14.82 -13.86 13.76
CA GLY A 108 -14.39 -15.25 13.57
C GLY A 108 -14.03 -15.60 12.12
N ASP A 109 -14.52 -14.82 11.15
CA ASP A 109 -14.32 -15.01 9.71
C ASP A 109 -13.28 -14.04 9.11
N GLY A 110 -12.61 -13.21 9.93
CA GLY A 110 -11.61 -12.24 9.51
C GLY A 110 -11.96 -10.78 9.82
N PRO A 111 -11.20 -9.80 9.28
CA PRO A 111 -11.37 -8.39 9.60
C PRO A 111 -12.72 -7.86 9.11
N LEU A 112 -13.53 -7.31 10.03
CA LEU A 112 -14.77 -6.61 9.72
C LEU A 112 -14.50 -5.23 9.12
N PHE A 113 -13.55 -4.51 9.71
CA PHE A 113 -13.04 -3.27 9.15
C PHE A 113 -11.60 -3.01 9.60
N ARG A 114 -10.92 -2.15 8.85
CA ARG A 114 -9.58 -1.65 9.14
C ARG A 114 -9.53 -0.15 8.92
N ILE A 115 -8.86 0.56 9.82
CA ILE A 115 -8.65 2.00 9.76
C ILE A 115 -7.15 2.25 9.68
N HIS A 116 -6.75 2.89 8.58
CA HIS A 116 -5.42 3.44 8.38
C HIS A 116 -5.48 4.95 8.60
N ILE A 117 -4.49 5.49 9.31
CA ILE A 117 -4.41 6.91 9.65
C ILE A 117 -3.12 7.47 9.08
N ALA A 118 -3.18 8.71 8.59
CA ALA A 118 -2.01 9.49 8.23
C ALA A 118 -1.97 10.78 9.05
N VAL A 119 -0.77 11.19 9.47
CA VAL A 119 -0.54 12.34 10.34
C VAL A 119 0.62 13.17 9.80
N ARG A 120 0.76 14.41 10.29
CA ARG A 120 1.96 15.20 9.96
C ARG A 120 3.22 14.55 10.56
N PRO A 121 4.37 14.60 9.86
CA PRO A 121 5.62 14.00 10.36
C PRO A 121 6.12 14.64 11.65
N ASP A 122 5.76 15.90 11.92
CA ASP A 122 6.13 16.63 13.13
C ASP A 122 5.13 16.46 14.29
N MET A 123 4.11 15.60 14.13
CA MET A 123 3.22 15.24 15.24
C MET A 123 4.01 14.50 16.34
N PRO A 124 3.98 15.00 17.59
CA PRO A 124 4.62 14.31 18.71
C PRO A 124 4.11 12.87 18.90
N GLU A 125 5.01 11.96 19.24
CA GLU A 125 4.68 10.53 19.34
C GLU A 125 3.65 10.24 20.43
N ASP A 126 3.69 10.95 21.56
CA ASP A 126 2.70 10.83 22.63
C ASP A 126 1.29 11.24 22.17
N VAL A 127 1.19 12.29 21.36
CA VAL A 127 -0.07 12.71 20.73
C VAL A 127 -0.56 11.68 19.72
N ARG A 128 0.36 11.09 18.94
CA ARG A 128 0.05 10.03 17.96
C ARG A 128 -0.48 8.78 18.66
N THR A 129 0.19 8.32 19.73
CA THR A 129 -0.27 7.20 20.56
C THR A 129 -1.65 7.51 21.16
N ALA A 130 -1.84 8.68 21.77
CA ALA A 130 -3.11 9.07 22.38
C ALA A 130 -4.27 9.11 21.36
N LEU A 131 -4.00 9.52 20.12
CA LEU A 131 -4.98 9.49 19.03
C LEU A 131 -5.41 8.05 18.71
N LEU A 132 -4.45 7.14 18.52
CA LEU A 132 -4.73 5.74 18.16
C LEU A 132 -5.46 5.00 19.28
N GLU A 133 -4.97 5.12 20.51
CA GLU A 133 -5.59 4.51 21.69
C GLU A 133 -6.98 5.10 21.95
N GLY A 134 -7.12 6.43 21.87
CA GLY A 134 -8.38 7.13 22.04
C GLY A 134 -9.44 6.69 21.03
N LEU A 135 -9.07 6.61 19.75
CA LEU A 135 -9.95 6.15 18.70
C LEU A 135 -10.34 4.67 18.87
N GLY A 136 -9.38 3.81 19.21
CA GLY A 136 -9.63 2.40 19.50
C GLY A 136 -10.61 2.22 20.67
N MET A 137 -10.41 2.95 21.77
CA MET A 137 -11.32 2.93 22.93
C MET A 137 -12.72 3.44 22.60
N GLU A 138 -12.85 4.46 21.75
CA GLU A 138 -14.16 5.01 21.38
C GLU A 138 -14.96 4.02 20.53
N ILE A 139 -14.32 3.45 19.51
CA ILE A 139 -14.92 2.45 18.63
C ILE A 139 -15.37 1.22 19.42
N ALA A 140 -14.54 0.75 20.36
CA ALA A 140 -14.85 -0.41 21.20
C ALA A 140 -16.11 -0.26 22.06
N LYS A 141 -16.65 0.95 22.24
CA LYS A 141 -17.93 1.15 22.95
C LYS A 141 -19.15 0.69 22.15
N TYR A 142 -19.01 0.49 20.84
CA TYR A 142 -20.09 0.23 19.90
C TYR A 142 -19.99 -1.13 19.20
N LEU A 143 -18.95 -1.91 19.51
CA LEU A 143 -18.74 -3.27 19.03
C LEU A 143 -19.03 -4.26 20.16
#